data_AF-A0A1S3WNK8-F1
#
_entry.id   AF-A0A1S3WNK8-F1
#
_cell.length_a   1.000
_cell.length_b   1.000
_cell.length_c   1.000
_cell.angle_alpha   90.00
_cell.angle_beta   90.00
_cell.angle_gamma   90.00
#
_symmetry.space_group_name_H-M   'P 1'
#
loop_
_entity.id
_entity.type
_entity.pdbx_description
1 polymer ?
#
loop_
_entity_poly.entity_id
_entity_poly.type
_entity_poly.pdbx_seq_one_letter_code
_entity_poly.pdbx_strand_id
1 'polypeptide(L)'
;MRWLLLCYTLCFSFLKTSAHTVELNTMFGQIQSPGYPDSYPSDSEVTWNITVPEGFRIKLYFMHFNLESSYLCEYDYVKVETEDQVLATFCGRETTDTEQTPGQEVVLSPSSFMSVTFRSDFSNEERFTGFDAHYMAVDVDECTEQEDEELTCDHYCHNYIGGYYCSCRFGYILHTDNRTCRVECSDNLFTQRTGVITSPDFPNPYPKSSECFYTIKLEEGFIVSLQFEDIFDIEDHPEVSCPYDYIKITAGSKVFGPFCGENAPEPINTQSHNVQILFRSDNSGENQGWRLSYTATGNECPELRPPIYGSIEPLQVKYSFKDQVLVSCDTGYKVLKDNLEMDTFQIECLKDGTWSSKIPTCKNMEMDVESHLEAE
;
A
#
# COMPACT_ATOMS: atom_id res chain seq x y z
N MET A 1 -65.57 -68.72 21.79
CA MET A 1 -65.82 -68.20 20.42
C MET A 1 -65.99 -66.69 20.53
N ARG A 2 -65.35 -65.95 19.62
CA ARG A 2 -65.40 -64.49 19.36
C ARG A 2 -64.44 -63.57 20.11
N TRP A 3 -63.86 -62.72 19.28
CA TRP A 3 -62.76 -61.78 19.44
C TRP A 3 -63.00 -60.61 20.39
N LEU A 4 -61.91 -60.12 20.99
CA LEU A 4 -61.75 -58.73 21.42
C LEU A 4 -60.31 -58.30 21.09
N LEU A 5 -60.18 -57.34 20.17
CA LEU A 5 -58.94 -56.61 19.90
C LEU A 5 -58.68 -55.67 21.09
N LEU A 6 -57.51 -55.79 21.71
CA LEU A 6 -56.96 -54.81 22.66
C LEU A 6 -55.94 -53.94 21.91
N CYS A 7 -56.28 -52.68 21.78
CA CYS A 7 -55.45 -51.62 21.22
C CYS A 7 -54.33 -51.31 22.23
N TYR A 8 -53.07 -51.60 21.87
CA TYR A 8 -51.91 -51.14 22.64
C TYR A 8 -51.54 -49.73 22.15
N THR A 9 -51.86 -48.72 22.94
CA THR A 9 -51.30 -47.39 22.81
C THR A 9 -49.87 -47.40 23.36
N LEU A 10 -48.89 -47.51 22.46
CA LEU A 10 -47.49 -47.20 22.75
C LEU A 10 -47.33 -45.69 22.80
N CYS A 11 -47.39 -45.12 24.01
CA CYS A 11 -46.95 -43.76 24.27
C CYS A 11 -45.42 -43.78 24.34
N PHE A 12 -44.75 -43.47 23.22
CA PHE A 12 -43.32 -43.15 23.23
C PHE A 12 -43.17 -41.75 23.82
N SER A 13 -42.91 -41.67 25.13
CA SER A 13 -42.40 -40.47 25.78
C SER A 13 -40.95 -40.27 25.34
N PHE A 14 -40.73 -39.41 24.33
CA PHE A 14 -39.43 -38.80 24.13
C PHE A 14 -39.16 -37.84 25.29
N LEU A 15 -38.45 -38.32 26.32
CA LEU A 15 -37.73 -37.44 27.23
C LEU A 15 -36.54 -36.89 26.45
N LYS A 16 -36.69 -35.70 25.85
CA LYS A 16 -35.54 -34.86 25.53
C LYS A 16 -34.97 -34.39 26.86
N THR A 17 -33.80 -34.88 27.24
CA THR A 17 -32.94 -34.20 28.21
C THR A 17 -32.67 -32.80 27.69
N SER A 18 -33.16 -31.79 28.39
CA SER A 18 -33.00 -30.40 27.99
C SER A 18 -31.64 -29.94 28.52
N ALA A 19 -30.62 -29.93 27.65
CA ALA A 19 -29.39 -29.20 27.94
C ALA A 19 -29.77 -27.75 28.29
N HIS A 20 -29.39 -27.29 29.48
CA HIS A 20 -29.74 -25.95 29.95
C HIS A 20 -28.64 -24.97 29.54
N THR A 21 -28.83 -24.29 28.41
CA THR A 21 -27.91 -23.24 27.94
C THR A 21 -28.30 -21.88 28.50
N VAL A 22 -27.32 -21.15 29.02
CA VAL A 22 -27.43 -19.77 29.51
C VAL A 22 -26.58 -18.87 28.63
N GLU A 23 -27.20 -17.85 28.06
CA GLU A 23 -26.52 -16.86 27.23
C GLU A 23 -26.09 -15.66 28.08
N LEU A 24 -24.81 -15.28 28.00
CA LEU A 24 -24.20 -14.20 28.76
C LEU A 24 -23.50 -13.22 27.79
N ASN A 25 -23.92 -11.96 27.82
CA ASN A 25 -23.50 -10.92 26.87
C ASN A 25 -22.98 -9.64 27.55
N THR A 26 -22.44 -9.77 28.76
CA THR A 26 -21.91 -8.66 29.57
C THR A 26 -20.39 -8.64 29.55
N MET A 27 -19.80 -7.45 29.77
CA MET A 27 -18.33 -7.24 29.81
C MET A 27 -17.63 -7.98 30.96
N PHE A 28 -18.37 -8.46 31.95
CA PHE A 28 -17.87 -9.30 33.04
C PHE A 28 -19.03 -10.07 33.66
N GLY A 29 -18.71 -11.14 34.37
CA GLY A 29 -19.71 -11.91 35.09
C GLY A 29 -19.11 -12.99 35.96
N GLN A 30 -19.99 -13.68 36.67
CA GLN A 30 -19.67 -14.76 37.60
C GLN A 30 -20.49 -15.99 37.21
N ILE A 31 -19.84 -17.15 37.22
CA ILE A 31 -20.44 -18.44 36.88
C ILE A 31 -20.15 -19.40 38.02
N GLN A 32 -21.18 -20.10 38.48
CA GLN A 32 -21.08 -21.06 39.57
C GLN A 32 -21.69 -22.39 39.16
N SER A 33 -21.14 -23.49 39.68
CA SER A 33 -21.81 -24.78 39.58
C SER A 33 -23.17 -24.75 40.28
N PRO A 34 -24.18 -25.51 39.80
CA PRO A 34 -25.49 -25.56 40.43
C PRO A 34 -25.40 -25.94 41.91
N GLY A 35 -25.96 -25.12 42.80
CA GLY A 35 -25.97 -25.37 44.25
C GLY A 35 -24.77 -24.80 45.02
N TYR A 36 -23.77 -24.21 44.36
CA TYR A 36 -22.64 -23.57 45.04
C TYR A 36 -23.10 -22.54 46.10
N PRO A 37 -22.51 -22.49 47.31
CA PRO A 37 -21.31 -23.21 47.77
C PRO A 37 -21.55 -24.63 48.31
N ASP A 38 -22.79 -25.13 48.27
CA ASP A 38 -23.10 -26.51 48.62
C ASP A 38 -22.71 -27.48 47.48
N SER A 39 -22.84 -28.78 47.74
CA SER A 39 -22.51 -29.79 46.73
C SER A 39 -23.43 -29.77 45.52
N TYR A 40 -22.87 -29.89 44.32
CA TYR A 40 -23.66 -29.92 43.09
C TYR A 40 -24.52 -31.20 42.96
N PRO A 41 -25.68 -31.12 42.29
CA PRO A 41 -26.51 -32.29 42.00
C PRO A 41 -25.85 -33.21 40.98
N SER A 42 -26.12 -34.52 41.06
CA SER A 42 -25.76 -35.50 40.03
C SER A 42 -26.66 -35.35 38.79
N ASP A 43 -26.22 -35.89 37.65
CA ASP A 43 -26.93 -35.89 36.36
C ASP A 43 -27.35 -34.49 35.91
N SER A 44 -26.42 -33.54 36.02
CA SER A 44 -26.61 -32.14 35.70
C SER A 44 -25.67 -31.70 34.58
N GLU A 45 -26.20 -30.94 33.63
CA GLU A 45 -25.43 -30.38 32.53
C GLU A 45 -25.89 -28.95 32.28
N VAL A 46 -24.97 -28.00 32.38
CA VAL A 46 -25.23 -26.58 32.19
C VAL A 46 -24.14 -25.99 31.32
N THR A 47 -24.54 -25.25 30.29
CA THR A 47 -23.64 -24.56 29.37
C THR A 47 -23.86 -23.06 29.48
N TRP A 48 -22.78 -22.30 29.63
CA TRP A 48 -22.78 -20.84 29.55
C TRP A 48 -22.05 -20.40 28.29
N ASN A 49 -22.78 -19.76 27.40
CA ASN A 49 -22.21 -19.13 26.22
C ASN A 49 -21.93 -17.67 26.55
N ILE A 50 -20.66 -17.28 26.47
CA ILE A 50 -20.19 -15.93 26.77
C ILE A 50 -19.81 -15.28 25.44
N THR A 51 -20.46 -14.17 25.14
CA THR A 51 -20.18 -13.36 23.95
C THR A 51 -19.89 -11.93 24.38
N VAL A 52 -18.74 -11.39 23.96
CA VAL A 52 -18.36 -9.99 24.16
C VAL A 52 -18.38 -9.27 22.79
N PRO A 53 -18.38 -7.93 22.75
CA PRO A 53 -18.29 -7.21 21.48
C PRO A 53 -17.03 -7.60 20.68
N GLU A 54 -17.05 -7.36 19.37
CA GLU A 54 -15.83 -7.42 18.54
C GLU A 54 -14.75 -6.46 19.07
N GLY A 55 -13.47 -6.79 18.87
CA GLY A 55 -12.35 -6.08 19.48
C GLY A 55 -12.04 -6.51 20.92
N PHE A 56 -12.74 -7.52 21.44
CA PHE A 56 -12.46 -8.09 22.77
C PHE A 56 -12.26 -9.61 22.73
N ARG A 57 -11.48 -10.09 23.70
CA ARG A 57 -11.35 -11.50 24.09
C ARG A 57 -11.93 -11.71 25.48
N ILE A 58 -12.13 -12.98 25.86
CA ILE A 58 -12.71 -13.37 27.13
C ILE A 58 -11.61 -13.99 27.98
N LYS A 59 -11.38 -13.37 29.14
CA LYS A 59 -10.50 -13.86 30.19
C LYS A 59 -11.33 -14.56 31.26
N LEU A 60 -11.07 -15.85 31.49
CA LEU A 60 -11.74 -16.69 32.49
C LEU A 60 -10.73 -17.17 33.54
N TYR A 61 -11.11 -17.10 34.82
CA TYR A 61 -10.33 -17.65 35.92
C TYR A 61 -11.24 -18.16 37.04
N PHE A 62 -10.70 -19.05 37.87
CA PHE A 62 -11.45 -19.73 38.93
C PHE A 62 -11.00 -19.25 40.31
N MET A 63 -11.96 -18.90 41.16
CA MET A 63 -11.72 -18.54 42.57
C MET A 63 -11.85 -19.76 43.48
N HIS A 64 -12.63 -20.75 43.06
CA HIS A 64 -12.79 -22.03 43.75
C HIS A 64 -13.02 -23.14 42.71
N PHE A 65 -12.42 -24.31 42.94
CA PHE A 65 -12.61 -25.48 42.08
C PHE A 65 -12.48 -26.78 42.91
N ASN A 66 -13.53 -27.60 42.89
CA ASN A 66 -13.61 -28.85 43.64
C ASN A 66 -14.61 -29.79 42.94
N LEU A 67 -14.13 -30.62 42.03
CA LEU A 67 -14.92 -31.60 41.26
C LEU A 67 -14.39 -33.03 41.50
N GLU A 68 -15.18 -34.02 41.08
CA GLU A 68 -14.73 -35.41 41.00
C GLU A 68 -13.53 -35.55 40.05
N SER A 69 -12.58 -36.41 40.41
CA SER A 69 -11.43 -36.78 39.57
C SER A 69 -11.77 -38.00 38.72
N SER A 70 -11.43 -37.95 37.43
CA SER A 70 -11.53 -39.09 36.52
C SER A 70 -10.50 -38.99 35.40
N TYR A 71 -10.15 -40.13 34.79
CA TYR A 71 -9.17 -40.16 33.71
C TYR A 71 -9.62 -39.29 32.53
N LEU A 72 -8.85 -38.26 32.18
CA LEU A 72 -9.20 -37.27 31.16
C LEU A 72 -10.53 -36.55 31.41
N CYS A 73 -10.97 -36.45 32.68
CA CYS A 73 -12.19 -35.79 33.08
C CYS A 73 -13.46 -36.35 32.39
N GLU A 74 -13.56 -37.69 32.28
CA GLU A 74 -14.67 -38.37 31.60
C GLU A 74 -15.99 -38.41 32.38
N TYR A 75 -15.95 -38.27 33.72
CA TYR A 75 -17.14 -38.22 34.58
C TYR A 75 -17.59 -36.77 34.75
N ASP A 76 -17.13 -36.10 35.80
CA ASP A 76 -17.43 -34.70 36.07
C ASP A 76 -16.38 -33.77 35.49
N TYR A 77 -16.81 -32.70 34.82
CA TYR A 77 -15.89 -31.75 34.21
C TYR A 77 -16.45 -30.33 34.06
N VAL A 78 -15.51 -29.39 33.94
CA VAL A 78 -15.73 -28.08 33.33
C VAL A 78 -14.92 -28.02 32.03
N LYS A 79 -15.61 -27.88 30.91
CA LYS A 79 -15.00 -27.77 29.58
C LYS A 79 -15.11 -26.32 29.11
N VAL A 80 -14.00 -25.76 28.64
CA VAL A 80 -13.91 -24.42 28.07
C VAL A 80 -13.54 -24.55 26.60
N GLU A 81 -14.37 -24.03 25.71
CA GLU A 81 -14.19 -24.16 24.27
C GLU A 81 -14.67 -22.92 23.51
N THR A 82 -14.19 -22.78 22.28
CA THR A 82 -14.77 -21.89 21.27
C THR A 82 -15.72 -22.69 20.38
N GLU A 83 -16.19 -22.12 19.27
CA GLU A 83 -17.02 -22.85 18.31
C GLU A 83 -16.29 -24.04 17.67
N ASP A 84 -14.97 -23.92 17.48
CA ASP A 84 -14.16 -24.87 16.71
C ASP A 84 -13.00 -25.52 17.50
N GLN A 85 -12.70 -25.04 18.71
CA GLN A 85 -11.53 -25.46 19.47
C GLN A 85 -11.82 -25.63 20.97
N VAL A 86 -11.45 -26.78 21.53
CA VAL A 86 -11.41 -26.97 22.99
C VAL A 86 -10.16 -26.27 23.54
N LEU A 87 -10.36 -25.31 24.43
CA LEU A 87 -9.27 -24.55 25.07
C LEU A 87 -8.74 -25.29 26.30
N ALA A 88 -9.63 -25.85 27.13
CA ALA A 88 -9.28 -26.62 28.31
C ALA A 88 -10.42 -27.53 28.78
N THR A 89 -10.06 -28.59 29.50
CA THR A 89 -11.00 -29.44 30.24
C THR A 89 -10.46 -29.65 31.65
N PHE A 90 -11.26 -29.34 32.66
CA PHE A 90 -10.86 -29.36 34.07
C PHE A 90 -11.72 -30.32 34.91
N CYS A 91 -11.09 -31.00 35.87
CA CYS A 91 -11.74 -31.84 36.87
C CYS A 91 -10.82 -32.05 38.09
N GLY A 92 -11.33 -32.71 39.14
CA GLY A 92 -10.58 -33.00 40.36
C GLY A 92 -10.43 -31.84 41.36
N ARG A 93 -9.55 -32.04 42.36
CA ARG A 93 -9.22 -31.09 43.45
C ARG A 93 -7.76 -30.65 43.47
N GLU A 94 -6.86 -31.46 42.92
CA GLU A 94 -5.44 -31.20 42.77
C GLU A 94 -5.00 -31.63 41.36
N THR A 95 -4.01 -30.97 40.77
CA THR A 95 -3.50 -31.32 39.45
C THR A 95 -2.65 -32.60 39.50
N THR A 96 -2.90 -33.55 38.60
CA THR A 96 -2.15 -34.82 38.48
C THR A 96 -1.72 -35.07 37.03
N ASP A 97 -1.03 -36.18 36.74
CA ASP A 97 -0.57 -36.51 35.38
C ASP A 97 -1.73 -36.73 34.38
N THR A 98 -2.94 -37.03 34.87
CA THR A 98 -4.13 -37.35 34.04
C THR A 98 -5.30 -36.40 34.26
N GLU A 99 -5.18 -35.44 35.18
CA GLU A 99 -6.27 -34.56 35.62
C GLU A 99 -5.73 -33.13 35.75
N GLN A 100 -6.51 -32.16 35.27
CA GLN A 100 -6.13 -30.76 35.31
C GLN A 100 -7.12 -29.97 36.16
N THR A 101 -6.63 -29.33 37.21
CA THR A 101 -7.37 -28.25 37.88
C THR A 101 -6.91 -26.90 37.33
N PRO A 102 -7.79 -25.88 37.28
CA PRO A 102 -7.44 -24.59 36.70
C PRO A 102 -6.43 -23.80 37.55
N GLY A 103 -6.33 -24.08 38.86
CA GLY A 103 -5.35 -23.43 39.74
C GLY A 103 -5.43 -21.90 39.71
N GLN A 104 -4.32 -21.23 39.36
CA GLN A 104 -4.25 -19.78 39.14
C GLN A 104 -4.10 -19.43 37.65
N GLU A 105 -4.22 -20.43 36.77
CA GLU A 105 -4.10 -20.24 35.34
C GLU A 105 -5.33 -19.49 34.82
N VAL A 106 -5.08 -18.69 33.79
CA VAL A 106 -6.10 -17.91 33.11
C VAL A 106 -6.35 -18.55 31.76
N VAL A 107 -7.62 -18.81 31.45
CA VAL A 107 -8.01 -19.22 30.10
C VAL A 107 -8.41 -17.97 29.32
N LEU A 108 -7.73 -17.71 28.21
CA LEU A 108 -8.03 -16.60 27.30
C LEU A 108 -8.63 -17.17 26.00
N SER A 109 -9.76 -16.65 25.55
CA SER A 109 -10.29 -17.01 24.23
C SER A 109 -9.48 -16.34 23.10
N PRO A 110 -9.36 -16.99 21.93
CA PRO A 110 -8.75 -16.37 20.75
C PRO A 110 -9.63 -15.28 20.12
N SER A 111 -10.95 -15.37 20.29
CA SER A 111 -11.95 -14.44 19.73
C SER A 111 -12.92 -13.92 20.79
N SER A 112 -13.98 -13.24 20.38
CA SER A 112 -15.03 -12.66 21.23
C SER A 112 -16.05 -13.67 21.78
N PHE A 113 -15.81 -14.98 21.61
CA PHE A 113 -16.69 -16.06 22.06
C PHE A 113 -15.96 -17.11 22.92
N MET A 114 -16.64 -17.55 23.99
CA MET A 114 -16.21 -18.65 24.86
C MET A 114 -17.44 -19.39 25.39
N SER A 115 -17.45 -20.71 25.27
CA SER A 115 -18.44 -21.58 25.89
C SER A 115 -17.84 -22.32 27.08
N VAL A 116 -18.54 -22.33 28.20
CA VAL A 116 -18.19 -23.07 29.42
C VAL A 116 -19.27 -24.10 29.69
N THR A 117 -18.94 -25.39 29.67
CA THR A 117 -19.89 -26.47 29.97
C THR A 117 -19.49 -27.18 31.25
N PHE A 118 -20.38 -27.19 32.23
CA PHE A 118 -20.28 -28.04 33.41
C PHE A 118 -21.15 -29.28 33.21
N ARG A 119 -20.58 -30.45 33.50
CA ARG A 119 -21.31 -31.72 33.50
C ARG A 119 -20.96 -32.50 34.77
N SER A 120 -21.98 -33.07 35.40
CA SER A 120 -21.85 -34.09 36.44
C SER A 120 -22.48 -35.39 35.97
N ASP A 121 -21.83 -36.51 36.22
CA ASP A 121 -22.35 -37.83 35.90
C ASP A 121 -23.46 -38.30 36.87
N PHE A 122 -23.87 -39.57 36.81
CA PHE A 122 -24.96 -40.08 37.63
C PHE A 122 -24.58 -40.37 39.10
N SER A 123 -23.29 -40.27 39.47
CA SER A 123 -22.74 -40.81 40.71
C SER A 123 -21.84 -39.83 41.45
N ASN A 124 -22.42 -39.06 42.39
CA ASN A 124 -21.64 -38.26 43.32
C ASN A 124 -21.40 -39.02 44.65
N GLU A 125 -20.51 -40.03 44.65
CA GLU A 125 -20.21 -40.81 45.88
C GLU A 125 -19.65 -39.92 46.99
N GLU A 126 -18.81 -38.95 46.62
CA GLU A 126 -18.34 -37.86 47.49
C GLU A 126 -19.12 -36.57 47.23
N ARG A 127 -19.18 -35.70 48.26
CA ARG A 127 -19.80 -34.38 48.14
C ARG A 127 -18.77 -33.33 47.73
N PHE A 128 -18.70 -33.07 46.43
CA PHE A 128 -17.87 -32.04 45.84
C PHE A 128 -18.62 -30.71 45.78
N THR A 129 -17.99 -29.61 46.21
CA THR A 129 -18.64 -28.27 46.29
C THR A 129 -18.68 -27.52 44.96
N GLY A 130 -18.09 -28.08 43.89
CA GLY A 130 -18.14 -27.50 42.56
C GLY A 130 -17.17 -26.33 42.37
N PHE A 131 -17.57 -25.32 41.60
CA PHE A 131 -16.69 -24.23 41.22
C PHE A 131 -17.34 -22.84 41.30
N ASP A 132 -16.48 -21.83 41.43
CA ASP A 132 -16.81 -20.41 41.34
C ASP A 132 -15.81 -19.75 40.37
N ALA A 133 -16.31 -19.30 39.22
CA ALA A 133 -15.53 -18.75 38.12
C ALA A 133 -15.96 -17.32 37.80
N HIS A 134 -15.00 -16.52 37.35
CA HIS A 134 -15.22 -15.14 36.95
C HIS A 134 -14.65 -14.93 35.56
N TYR A 135 -15.40 -14.19 34.73
CA TYR A 135 -14.94 -13.79 33.40
C TYR A 135 -15.01 -12.28 33.22
N MET A 136 -14.17 -11.77 32.32
CA MET A 136 -14.21 -10.38 31.86
C MET A 136 -13.74 -10.26 30.42
N ALA A 137 -14.26 -9.25 29.73
CA ALA A 137 -13.79 -8.80 28.44
C ALA A 137 -12.43 -8.13 28.59
N VAL A 138 -11.51 -8.48 27.71
CA VAL A 138 -10.17 -7.89 27.60
C VAL A 138 -10.05 -7.32 26.20
N ASP A 139 -9.68 -6.05 26.11
CA ASP A 139 -9.40 -5.36 24.85
C ASP A 139 -8.31 -6.09 24.07
N VAL A 140 -8.50 -6.27 22.77
CA VAL A 140 -7.45 -6.78 21.87
C VAL A 140 -6.61 -5.59 21.47
N ASP A 141 -5.29 -5.68 21.60
CA ASP A 141 -4.40 -4.63 21.09
C ASP A 141 -3.92 -4.99 19.67
N GLU A 142 -4.69 -4.59 18.66
CA GLU A 142 -4.39 -4.91 17.25
C GLU A 142 -3.08 -4.29 16.75
N CYS A 143 -2.52 -3.32 17.49
CA CYS A 143 -1.24 -2.70 17.13
C CYS A 143 -0.04 -3.54 17.57
N THR A 144 -0.21 -4.42 18.57
CA THR A 144 0.87 -5.29 19.09
C THR A 144 0.65 -6.76 18.76
N GLU A 145 -0.59 -7.19 18.65
CA GLU A 145 -0.98 -8.57 18.38
C GLU A 145 -1.16 -8.76 16.87
N GLN A 146 -0.03 -8.81 16.15
CA GLN A 146 0.02 -8.95 14.69
C GLN A 146 -0.15 -10.42 14.29
N GLU A 147 -1.39 -10.87 14.10
CA GLU A 147 -1.66 -12.23 13.59
C GLU A 147 -1.40 -12.34 12.08
N ASP A 148 -1.55 -11.24 11.31
CA ASP A 148 -1.25 -11.16 9.87
C ASP A 148 -0.60 -9.81 9.50
N GLU A 149 0.69 -9.81 9.13
CA GLU A 149 1.47 -8.60 8.80
C GLU A 149 0.85 -7.79 7.62
N GLU A 150 0.16 -8.46 6.69
CA GLU A 150 -0.38 -7.86 5.46
C GLU A 150 -1.59 -6.92 5.69
N LEU A 151 -2.32 -7.07 6.80
CA LEU A 151 -3.53 -6.29 7.09
C LEU A 151 -3.32 -5.16 8.11
N THR A 152 -2.07 -4.90 8.49
CA THR A 152 -1.73 -3.86 9.48
C THR A 152 -1.74 -2.44 8.89
N CYS A 153 -1.80 -1.43 9.77
CA CYS A 153 -1.72 -0.03 9.40
C CYS A 153 -0.38 0.31 8.72
N ASP A 154 -0.44 1.01 7.58
CA ASP A 154 0.74 1.32 6.75
C ASP A 154 1.76 2.23 7.47
N HIS A 155 1.30 3.15 8.32
CA HIS A 155 2.17 4.09 9.05
C HIS A 155 2.03 4.04 10.57
N TYR A 156 0.89 4.49 11.09
CA TYR A 156 0.66 4.58 12.53
C TYR A 156 -0.63 3.85 12.89
N CYS A 157 -0.54 2.93 13.85
CA CYS A 157 -1.67 2.25 14.46
C CYS A 157 -2.03 2.90 15.80
N HIS A 158 -3.32 3.08 16.06
CA HIS A 158 -3.85 3.63 17.30
C HIS A 158 -4.88 2.65 17.87
N ASN A 159 -4.53 1.99 18.97
CA ASN A 159 -5.43 1.12 19.70
C ASN A 159 -6.37 1.95 20.61
N TYR A 160 -7.62 1.53 20.75
CA TYR A 160 -8.58 2.01 21.72
C TYR A 160 -9.47 0.88 22.20
N ILE A 161 -10.17 1.09 23.33
CA ILE A 161 -11.03 0.04 23.89
C ILE A 161 -12.13 -0.36 22.89
N GLY A 162 -12.03 -1.58 22.36
CA GLY A 162 -12.95 -2.17 21.39
C GLY A 162 -12.58 -1.98 19.91
N GLY A 163 -11.35 -1.56 19.60
CA GLY A 163 -10.84 -1.58 18.23
C GLY A 163 -9.64 -0.67 18.00
N TYR A 164 -9.28 -0.47 16.73
CA TYR A 164 -8.16 0.37 16.35
C TYR A 164 -8.47 1.25 15.13
N TYR A 165 -7.60 2.21 14.85
CA TYR A 165 -7.62 2.96 13.59
C TYR A 165 -6.22 3.32 13.12
N CYS A 166 -6.07 3.55 11.81
CA CYS A 166 -4.81 3.95 11.21
C CYS A 166 -4.72 5.45 10.98
N SER A 167 -3.49 5.98 10.94
CA SER A 167 -3.22 7.36 10.51
C SER A 167 -1.88 7.46 9.78
N CYS A 168 -1.65 8.57 9.09
CA CYS A 168 -0.51 8.74 8.20
C CYS A 168 0.53 9.75 8.70
N ARG A 169 1.77 9.60 8.21
CA ARG A 169 2.84 10.60 8.34
C ARG A 169 2.43 11.93 7.70
N PHE A 170 3.08 13.01 8.14
CA PHE A 170 2.85 14.33 7.57
C PHE A 170 3.11 14.34 6.05
N GLY A 171 2.21 14.93 5.27
CA GLY A 171 2.28 14.94 3.80
C GLY A 171 1.56 13.78 3.09
N TYR A 172 1.11 12.77 3.85
CA TYR A 172 0.32 11.66 3.35
C TYR A 172 -1.16 11.81 3.73
N ILE A 173 -2.01 11.09 3.01
CA ILE A 173 -3.46 11.08 3.17
C ILE A 173 -3.92 9.65 3.39
N LEU A 174 -4.72 9.41 4.42
CA LEU A 174 -5.31 8.10 4.65
C LEU A 174 -6.25 7.74 3.50
N HIS A 175 -6.05 6.57 2.91
CA HIS A 175 -6.83 6.08 1.79
C HIS A 175 -8.21 5.58 2.25
N THR A 176 -9.12 5.30 1.30
CA THR A 176 -10.50 4.90 1.60
C THR A 176 -10.65 3.51 2.20
N ASP A 177 -9.57 2.71 2.21
CA ASP A 177 -9.50 1.45 2.94
C ASP A 177 -9.25 1.64 4.45
N ASN A 178 -9.10 2.89 4.91
CA ASN A 178 -8.76 3.26 6.29
C ASN A 178 -7.46 2.65 6.81
N ARG A 179 -6.55 2.21 5.92
CA ARG A 179 -5.32 1.48 6.27
C ARG A 179 -4.09 2.06 5.60
N THR A 180 -4.12 2.24 4.29
CA THR A 180 -2.96 2.66 3.50
C THR A 180 -2.84 4.18 3.40
N CYS A 181 -1.62 4.66 3.20
CA CYS A 181 -1.31 6.08 3.14
C CYS A 181 -0.83 6.49 1.75
N ARG A 182 -1.65 7.26 1.05
CA ARG A 182 -1.37 7.77 -0.30
C ARG A 182 -0.85 9.21 -0.28
N VAL A 183 -0.41 9.69 -1.44
CA VAL A 183 -0.01 11.10 -1.64
C VAL A 183 -0.74 11.75 -2.82
N GLU A 184 -0.79 13.08 -2.84
CA GLU A 184 -1.12 13.85 -4.04
C GLU A 184 0.16 14.12 -4.82
N CYS A 185 0.27 13.55 -6.02
CA CYS A 185 1.49 13.58 -6.84
C CYS A 185 1.23 13.99 -8.29
N SER A 186 0.08 14.62 -8.55
CA SER A 186 -0.40 14.93 -9.92
C SER A 186 -0.35 16.41 -10.28
N ASP A 187 0.04 17.28 -9.35
CA ASP A 187 0.14 18.73 -9.52
C ASP A 187 1.51 19.16 -10.06
N ASN A 188 1.96 18.56 -11.16
CA ASN A 188 3.28 18.87 -11.73
C ASN A 188 3.23 19.09 -13.26
N LEU A 189 4.02 20.07 -13.72
CA LEU A 189 4.15 20.45 -15.12
C LEU A 189 5.60 20.85 -15.41
N PHE A 190 6.26 20.06 -16.25
CA PHE A 190 7.66 20.26 -16.63
C PHE A 190 7.73 20.94 -18.00
N THR A 191 8.32 22.14 -18.04
CA THR A 191 8.42 22.99 -19.25
C THR A 191 9.86 23.29 -19.68
N GLN A 192 10.85 22.80 -18.93
CA GLN A 192 12.28 22.96 -19.24
C GLN A 192 12.75 21.89 -20.22
N ARG A 193 13.80 22.16 -21.03
CA ARG A 193 14.32 21.21 -22.03
C ARG A 193 14.93 19.95 -21.42
N THR A 194 15.40 20.03 -20.18
CA THR A 194 15.90 18.89 -19.42
C THR A 194 15.27 18.88 -18.03
N GLY A 195 15.21 17.71 -17.42
CA GLY A 195 14.71 17.57 -16.05
C GLY A 195 14.82 16.15 -15.54
N VAL A 196 14.50 15.98 -14.26
CA VAL A 196 14.49 14.69 -13.56
C VAL A 196 13.11 14.50 -12.95
N ILE A 197 12.57 13.29 -13.06
CA ILE A 197 11.28 12.89 -12.50
C ILE A 197 11.50 11.56 -11.77
N THR A 198 10.91 11.42 -10.58
CA THR A 198 11.03 10.22 -9.75
C THR A 198 9.66 9.78 -9.26
N SER A 199 9.56 8.54 -8.77
CA SER A 199 8.49 8.17 -7.84
C SER A 199 8.52 9.07 -6.59
N PRO A 200 7.38 9.25 -5.90
CA PRO A 200 7.35 10.00 -4.66
C PRO A 200 8.27 9.36 -3.61
N ASP A 201 9.01 10.19 -2.87
CA ASP A 201 9.97 9.80 -1.83
C ASP A 201 11.18 8.94 -2.30
N PHE A 202 11.39 8.79 -3.61
CA PHE A 202 12.56 8.08 -4.15
C PHE A 202 13.88 8.57 -3.52
N PRO A 203 14.79 7.68 -3.06
CA PRO A 203 14.81 6.23 -3.29
C PRO A 203 14.20 5.37 -2.16
N ASN A 204 13.38 5.96 -1.29
CA ASN A 204 12.62 5.19 -0.30
C ASN A 204 11.41 4.49 -0.95
N PRO A 205 10.77 3.53 -0.25
CA PRO A 205 9.55 2.89 -0.73
C PRO A 205 8.49 3.91 -1.16
N TYR A 206 7.92 3.74 -2.34
CA TYR A 206 6.90 4.67 -2.82
C TYR A 206 5.59 4.52 -2.04
N PRO A 207 4.79 5.60 -1.91
CA PRO A 207 3.50 5.53 -1.25
C PRO A 207 2.54 4.56 -1.93
N LYS A 208 1.90 3.70 -1.14
CA LYS A 208 0.83 2.80 -1.58
C LYS A 208 -0.40 3.60 -2.04
N SER A 209 -1.28 2.97 -2.80
CA SER A 209 -2.61 3.45 -3.21
C SER A 209 -2.59 4.85 -3.83
N SER A 210 -1.54 5.13 -4.60
CA SER A 210 -1.29 6.44 -5.20
C SER A 210 -1.39 6.38 -6.72
N GLU A 211 -1.93 7.44 -7.31
CA GLU A 211 -2.01 7.61 -8.75
C GLU A 211 -1.37 8.95 -9.15
N CYS A 212 -0.15 8.88 -9.67
CA CYS A 212 0.68 10.03 -9.98
C CYS A 212 0.68 10.30 -11.48
N PHE A 213 0.35 11.55 -11.84
CA PHE A 213 0.45 12.03 -13.21
C PHE A 213 1.59 13.04 -13.33
N TYR A 214 2.54 12.76 -14.23
CA TYR A 214 3.61 13.69 -14.58
C TYR A 214 3.48 14.19 -16.01
N THR A 215 3.46 15.51 -16.20
CA THR A 215 3.29 16.12 -17.53
C THR A 215 4.52 16.89 -17.96
N ILE A 216 5.16 16.47 -19.05
CA ILE A 216 6.20 17.23 -19.74
C ILE A 216 5.56 17.90 -20.96
N LYS A 217 5.60 19.23 -21.02
CA LYS A 217 4.97 20.01 -22.09
C LYS A 217 5.90 21.11 -22.60
N LEU A 218 6.41 20.92 -23.81
CA LEU A 218 7.32 21.82 -24.49
C LEU A 218 6.69 22.45 -25.74
N GLU A 219 7.38 23.45 -26.28
CA GLU A 219 7.03 24.06 -27.56
C GLU A 219 7.06 23.03 -28.70
N GLU A 220 6.15 23.20 -29.66
CA GLU A 220 6.08 22.33 -30.82
C GLU A 220 7.38 22.42 -31.65
N GLY A 221 7.95 21.26 -31.98
CA GLY A 221 9.25 21.16 -32.67
C GLY A 221 10.35 20.52 -31.81
N PHE A 222 10.17 20.47 -30.49
CA PHE A 222 10.96 19.61 -29.63
C PHE A 222 10.49 18.15 -29.68
N ILE A 223 11.43 17.24 -29.45
CA ILE A 223 11.18 15.82 -29.27
C ILE A 223 11.79 15.42 -27.94
N VAL A 224 10.95 14.89 -27.04
CA VAL A 224 11.38 14.43 -25.71
C VAL A 224 11.96 13.01 -25.81
N SER A 225 13.13 12.82 -25.22
CA SER A 225 13.74 11.51 -24.97
C SER A 225 13.79 11.26 -23.47
N LEU A 226 13.42 10.06 -23.03
CA LEU A 226 13.38 9.63 -21.64
C LEU A 226 14.46 8.58 -21.40
N GLN A 227 15.14 8.67 -20.26
CA GLN A 227 16.15 7.71 -19.84
C GLN A 227 15.96 7.41 -18.35
N PHE A 228 15.69 6.15 -18.04
CA PHE A 228 15.67 5.68 -16.66
C PHE A 228 17.09 5.52 -16.14
N GLU A 229 17.31 5.88 -14.89
CA GLU A 229 18.61 5.95 -14.23
C GLU A 229 18.49 5.44 -12.79
N ASP A 230 19.61 5.08 -12.18
CA ASP A 230 19.68 4.57 -10.80
C ASP A 230 18.82 3.30 -10.59
N ILE A 231 18.17 3.17 -9.42
CA ILE A 231 17.35 2.01 -9.05
C ILE A 231 16.02 2.05 -9.80
N PHE A 232 15.60 0.90 -10.30
CA PHE A 232 14.27 0.67 -10.84
C PHE A 232 13.70 -0.56 -10.17
N ASP A 233 12.70 -0.37 -9.33
CA ASP A 233 12.09 -1.39 -8.49
C ASP A 233 10.60 -1.08 -8.34
N ILE A 234 9.76 -1.81 -9.07
CA ILE A 234 8.31 -1.66 -9.07
C ILE A 234 7.71 -3.05 -8.97
N GLU A 235 6.73 -3.24 -8.08
CA GLU A 235 6.12 -4.54 -7.85
C GLU A 235 5.60 -5.19 -9.15
N ASP A 236 5.98 -6.46 -9.37
CA ASP A 236 5.65 -7.21 -10.58
C ASP A 236 5.14 -8.62 -10.27
N HIS A 237 4.85 -9.37 -11.33
CA HIS A 237 4.45 -10.77 -11.22
C HIS A 237 5.14 -11.58 -12.32
N PRO A 238 5.64 -12.80 -12.01
CA PRO A 238 6.41 -13.59 -12.97
C PRO A 238 5.63 -14.01 -14.22
N GLU A 239 4.30 -14.15 -14.10
CA GLU A 239 3.45 -14.65 -15.20
C GLU A 239 2.53 -13.60 -15.82
N VAL A 240 2.28 -12.48 -15.12
CA VAL A 240 1.29 -11.48 -15.52
C VAL A 240 2.01 -10.15 -15.63
N SER A 241 1.85 -9.45 -16.76
CA SER A 241 2.52 -8.17 -16.97
C SER A 241 1.93 -7.09 -16.07
N CYS A 242 2.70 -6.68 -15.07
CA CYS A 242 2.45 -5.55 -14.15
C CYS A 242 1.02 -5.50 -13.58
N PRO A 243 0.57 -6.54 -12.85
CA PRO A 243 -0.78 -6.58 -12.32
C PRO A 243 -0.99 -5.66 -11.11
N TYR A 244 0.07 -5.37 -10.37
CA TYR A 244 0.06 -4.57 -9.15
C TYR A 244 0.35 -3.10 -9.50
N ASP A 245 1.64 -2.81 -9.70
CA ASP A 245 2.15 -1.47 -9.89
C ASP A 245 2.72 -1.28 -11.28
N TYR A 246 2.65 -0.05 -11.82
CA TYR A 246 3.18 0.20 -13.15
C TYR A 246 3.40 1.67 -13.48
N ILE A 247 4.31 1.89 -14.44
CA ILE A 247 4.41 3.12 -15.23
C ILE A 247 3.77 2.93 -16.62
N LYS A 248 2.94 3.87 -17.05
CA LYS A 248 2.47 4.01 -18.44
C LYS A 248 2.84 5.39 -18.97
N ILE A 249 3.42 5.45 -20.17
CA ILE A 249 3.85 6.71 -20.79
C ILE A 249 3.03 6.93 -22.05
N THR A 250 2.38 8.09 -22.15
CA THR A 250 1.60 8.50 -23.32
C THR A 250 2.27 9.69 -23.99
N ALA A 251 2.65 9.54 -25.26
CA ALA A 251 3.26 10.59 -26.07
C ALA A 251 2.52 10.71 -27.41
N GLY A 252 1.73 11.77 -27.57
CA GLY A 252 0.81 11.89 -28.71
C GLY A 252 -0.20 10.74 -28.73
N SER A 253 -0.22 9.95 -29.81
CA SER A 253 -1.08 8.76 -29.94
C SER A 253 -0.41 7.45 -29.49
N LYS A 254 0.88 7.48 -29.13
CA LYS A 254 1.65 6.29 -28.77
C LYS A 254 1.65 6.11 -27.25
N VAL A 255 1.43 4.88 -26.83
CA VAL A 255 1.54 4.45 -25.43
C VAL A 255 2.72 3.49 -25.29
N PHE A 256 3.50 3.66 -24.24
CA PHE A 256 4.59 2.79 -23.83
C PHE A 256 4.29 2.20 -22.45
N GLY A 257 4.71 0.95 -22.23
CA GLY A 257 4.41 0.21 -21.01
C GLY A 257 3.14 -0.66 -21.11
N PRO A 258 2.63 -1.17 -19.97
CA PRO A 258 3.09 -0.91 -18.61
C PRO A 258 4.54 -1.37 -18.35
N PHE A 259 5.25 -0.67 -17.48
CA PHE A 259 6.59 -1.04 -17.01
C PHE A 259 6.56 -1.29 -15.50
N CYS A 260 7.17 -2.39 -15.08
CA CYS A 260 7.33 -2.84 -13.70
C CYS A 260 8.56 -3.78 -13.60
N GLY A 261 8.86 -4.29 -12.41
CA GLY A 261 9.95 -5.20 -12.11
C GLY A 261 11.25 -4.48 -11.75
N GLU A 262 12.35 -5.21 -11.77
CA GLU A 262 13.68 -4.71 -11.34
C GLU A 262 14.53 -4.15 -12.51
N ASN A 263 14.07 -4.31 -13.76
CA ASN A 263 14.81 -3.90 -14.94
C ASN A 263 14.12 -2.72 -15.62
N ALA A 264 14.77 -1.56 -15.58
CA ALA A 264 14.31 -0.38 -16.28
C ALA A 264 14.18 -0.63 -17.80
N PRO A 265 13.20 0.00 -18.48
CA PRO A 265 13.10 -0.10 -19.93
C PRO A 265 14.24 0.68 -20.62
N GLU A 266 14.58 0.25 -21.84
CA GLU A 266 15.54 0.94 -22.70
C GLU A 266 15.14 2.41 -22.97
N PRO A 267 16.10 3.31 -23.26
CA PRO A 267 15.82 4.72 -23.54
C PRO A 267 14.70 4.95 -24.58
N ILE A 268 13.74 5.82 -24.24
CA ILE A 268 12.53 6.02 -25.03
C ILE A 268 12.61 7.35 -25.78
N ASN A 269 12.68 7.29 -27.11
CA ASN A 269 12.45 8.45 -27.95
C ASN A 269 10.95 8.58 -28.29
N THR A 270 10.31 9.64 -27.77
CA THR A 270 8.85 9.76 -27.80
C THR A 270 8.28 10.29 -29.11
N GLN A 271 9.11 10.95 -29.94
CA GLN A 271 8.66 11.70 -31.13
C GLN A 271 7.60 12.78 -30.83
N SER A 272 7.52 13.23 -29.57
CA SER A 272 6.51 14.21 -29.10
C SER A 272 7.13 15.30 -28.24
N HIS A 273 6.52 16.49 -28.25
CA HIS A 273 6.82 17.60 -27.33
C HIS A 273 5.90 17.59 -26.09
N ASN A 274 4.92 16.68 -26.04
CA ASN A 274 3.96 16.52 -24.96
C ASN A 274 3.91 15.06 -24.52
N VAL A 275 4.29 14.81 -23.27
CA VAL A 275 4.42 13.47 -22.68
C VAL A 275 3.72 13.44 -21.33
N GLN A 276 2.87 12.45 -21.12
CA GLN A 276 2.22 12.16 -19.85
C GLN A 276 2.74 10.82 -19.31
N ILE A 277 3.17 10.82 -18.05
CA ILE A 277 3.67 9.64 -17.35
C ILE A 277 2.67 9.36 -16.22
N LEU A 278 2.03 8.20 -16.26
CA LEU A 278 1.18 7.69 -15.20
C LEU A 278 2.00 6.67 -14.39
N PHE A 279 2.10 6.88 -13.09
CA PHE A 279 2.58 5.86 -12.15
C PHE A 279 1.45 5.51 -11.19
N ARG A 280 1.11 4.22 -11.10
CA ARG A 280 0.08 3.71 -10.19
C ARG A 280 0.70 2.69 -9.25
N SER A 281 0.39 2.83 -7.96
CA SER A 281 0.70 1.86 -6.91
C SER A 281 -0.57 1.30 -6.26
N ASP A 282 -0.56 0.02 -5.89
CA ASP A 282 -1.65 -0.67 -5.20
C ASP A 282 -1.53 -0.58 -3.66
N ASN A 283 -2.24 -1.42 -2.92
CA ASN A 283 -2.30 -1.34 -1.46
C ASN A 283 -1.25 -2.19 -0.72
N SER A 284 -0.25 -2.72 -1.42
CA SER A 284 0.85 -3.54 -0.89
C SER A 284 2.22 -3.05 -1.39
N GLY A 285 3.28 -3.80 -1.06
CA GLY A 285 4.63 -3.52 -1.54
C GLY A 285 5.43 -2.51 -0.71
N GLU A 286 6.75 -2.69 -0.73
CA GLU A 286 7.76 -1.78 -0.14
C GLU A 286 8.85 -1.43 -1.18
N ASN A 287 8.51 -1.52 -2.47
CA ASN A 287 9.44 -1.32 -3.57
C ASN A 287 9.91 0.14 -3.66
N GLN A 288 11.18 0.34 -4.04
CA GLN A 288 11.88 1.62 -3.95
C GLN A 288 11.54 2.62 -5.06
N GLY A 289 10.89 2.15 -6.12
CA GLY A 289 10.40 2.97 -7.22
C GLY A 289 11.44 3.23 -8.29
N TRP A 290 11.42 4.44 -8.85
CA TRP A 290 12.11 4.73 -10.10
C TRP A 290 12.55 6.18 -10.21
N ARG A 291 13.56 6.38 -11.05
CA ARG A 291 14.04 7.69 -11.46
C ARG A 291 14.30 7.72 -12.96
N LEU A 292 13.92 8.82 -13.59
CA LEU A 292 14.27 9.10 -14.98
C LEU A 292 14.72 10.54 -15.17
N SER A 293 15.61 10.74 -16.13
CA SER A 293 15.89 12.04 -16.71
C SER A 293 15.21 12.15 -18.07
N TYR A 294 14.87 13.37 -18.46
CA TYR A 294 14.39 13.65 -19.80
C TYR A 294 15.22 14.76 -20.44
N THR A 295 15.37 14.67 -21.75
CA THR A 295 16.00 15.70 -22.59
C THR A 295 15.12 15.98 -23.79
N ALA A 296 15.21 17.21 -24.32
CA ALA A 296 14.42 17.63 -25.46
C ALA A 296 15.31 18.28 -26.52
N THR A 297 15.29 17.69 -27.71
CA THR A 297 16.04 18.13 -28.88
C THR A 297 15.08 18.26 -30.05
N GLY A 298 15.30 19.22 -30.95
CA GLY A 298 14.56 19.26 -32.22
C GLY A 298 15.43 18.82 -33.39
N ASN A 299 14.96 19.10 -34.60
CA ASN A 299 15.69 18.78 -35.82
C ASN A 299 17.06 19.47 -35.86
N GLU A 300 18.07 18.74 -36.35
CA GLU A 300 19.42 19.27 -36.55
C GLU A 300 19.45 20.19 -37.77
N CYS A 301 20.10 21.35 -37.64
CA CYS A 301 20.37 22.25 -38.75
C CYS A 301 21.72 21.95 -39.41
N PRO A 302 21.89 22.26 -40.72
CA PRO A 302 23.15 22.09 -41.43
C PRO A 302 24.31 22.83 -40.76
N GLU A 303 25.51 22.26 -40.87
CA GLU A 303 26.74 22.87 -40.38
C GLU A 303 26.95 24.27 -40.99
N LEU A 304 27.29 25.24 -40.14
CA LEU A 304 27.58 26.60 -40.55
C LEU A 304 29.08 26.78 -40.79
N ARG A 305 29.42 27.50 -41.87
CA ARG A 305 30.79 27.93 -42.14
C ARG A 305 30.91 29.43 -41.85
N PRO A 306 31.90 29.88 -41.06
CA PRO A 306 32.13 31.30 -40.82
C PRO A 306 32.29 32.08 -42.15
N PRO A 307 31.78 33.32 -42.23
CA PRO A 307 32.05 34.18 -43.37
C PRO A 307 33.55 34.52 -43.44
N ILE A 308 34.04 34.85 -44.64
CA ILE A 308 35.41 35.36 -44.80
C ILE A 308 35.52 36.69 -44.03
N TYR A 309 36.55 36.83 -43.20
CA TYR A 309 36.75 37.96 -42.28
C TYR A 309 35.66 38.09 -41.20
N GLY A 310 35.15 36.96 -40.70
CA GLY A 310 34.21 36.95 -39.59
C GLY A 310 34.10 35.61 -38.87
N SER A 311 33.25 35.60 -37.85
CA SER A 311 33.09 34.49 -36.91
C SER A 311 31.62 34.21 -36.60
N ILE A 312 31.37 33.03 -36.02
CA ILE A 312 30.04 32.56 -35.59
C ILE A 312 30.16 32.10 -34.14
N GLU A 313 29.29 32.63 -33.27
CA GLU A 313 29.28 32.30 -31.85
C GLU A 313 27.85 31.98 -31.37
N PRO A 314 27.66 30.98 -30.47
CA PRO A 314 28.67 30.03 -30.02
C PRO A 314 28.98 28.99 -31.10
N LEU A 315 30.25 28.58 -31.21
CA LEU A 315 30.65 27.50 -32.11
C LEU A 315 30.26 26.14 -31.49
N GLN A 316 29.32 25.45 -32.12
CA GLN A 316 28.90 24.10 -31.75
C GLN A 316 29.19 23.10 -32.86
N VAL A 317 29.41 21.84 -32.49
CA VAL A 317 29.60 20.74 -33.45
C VAL A 317 28.30 20.45 -34.22
N LYS A 318 27.16 20.64 -33.55
CA LYS A 318 25.82 20.48 -34.09
C LYS A 318 24.92 21.57 -33.53
N TYR A 319 23.98 22.02 -34.34
CA TYR A 319 22.91 22.94 -33.92
C TYR A 319 21.58 22.25 -34.12
N SER A 320 20.65 22.49 -33.21
CA SER A 320 19.30 21.94 -33.22
C SER A 320 18.27 23.04 -33.04
N PHE A 321 16.99 22.71 -33.25
CA PHE A 321 15.87 23.64 -33.11
C PHE A 321 16.02 24.61 -31.92
N LYS A 322 15.79 25.91 -32.16
CA LYS A 322 15.96 27.04 -31.23
C LYS A 322 17.39 27.37 -30.83
N ASP A 323 18.39 26.72 -31.38
CA ASP A 323 19.76 27.21 -31.25
C ASP A 323 19.90 28.50 -32.06
N GLN A 324 20.52 29.48 -31.42
CA GLN A 324 20.76 30.79 -32.00
C GLN A 324 22.27 31.00 -32.10
N VAL A 325 22.70 31.53 -33.22
CA VAL A 325 24.08 31.96 -33.41
C VAL A 325 24.12 33.39 -33.86
N LEU A 326 25.20 34.05 -33.47
CA LEU A 326 25.50 35.42 -33.79
C LEU A 326 26.69 35.45 -34.75
N VAL A 327 26.47 36.04 -35.92
CA VAL A 327 27.50 36.25 -36.94
C VAL A 327 28.08 37.64 -36.72
N SER A 328 29.40 37.72 -36.64
CA SER A 328 30.15 38.97 -36.51
C SER A 328 31.32 39.02 -37.50
N CYS A 329 31.87 40.20 -37.74
CA CYS A 329 33.02 40.40 -38.62
C CYS A 329 34.25 40.87 -37.85
N ASP A 330 35.44 40.61 -38.41
CA ASP A 330 36.71 41.05 -37.86
C ASP A 330 36.81 42.58 -37.83
N THR A 331 37.74 43.11 -37.04
CA THR A 331 37.97 44.56 -36.95
C THR A 331 38.28 45.14 -38.34
N GLY A 332 37.58 46.23 -38.72
CA GLY A 332 37.67 46.83 -40.06
C GLY A 332 36.59 46.36 -41.03
N TYR A 333 35.75 45.39 -40.64
CA TYR A 333 34.64 44.89 -41.44
C TYR A 333 33.29 45.05 -40.72
N LYS A 334 32.20 45.12 -41.48
CA LYS A 334 30.81 45.05 -40.97
C LYS A 334 30.02 43.94 -41.66
N VAL A 335 29.04 43.40 -40.95
CA VAL A 335 28.11 42.43 -41.50
C VAL A 335 27.23 43.14 -42.54
N LEU A 336 27.20 42.64 -43.76
CA LEU A 336 26.39 43.17 -44.85
C LEU A 336 25.24 42.19 -45.16
N LYS A 337 24.01 42.63 -44.92
CA LYS A 337 22.80 41.87 -45.23
C LYS A 337 21.81 42.75 -45.98
N ASP A 338 21.44 42.35 -47.19
CA ASP A 338 20.45 43.04 -48.02
C ASP A 338 20.73 44.57 -48.16
N ASN A 339 22.02 44.92 -48.36
CA ASN A 339 22.58 46.28 -48.43
C ASN A 339 22.53 47.11 -47.13
N LEU A 340 22.25 46.47 -45.99
CA LEU A 340 22.32 47.10 -44.67
C LEU A 340 23.56 46.60 -43.94
N GLU A 341 24.33 47.55 -43.41
CA GLU A 341 25.50 47.30 -42.56
C GLU A 341 25.08 47.22 -41.10
N MET A 342 25.60 46.22 -40.39
CA MET A 342 25.34 46.02 -38.97
C MET A 342 26.54 45.39 -38.27
N ASP A 343 26.56 45.50 -36.94
CA ASP A 343 27.64 44.94 -36.12
C ASP A 343 27.56 43.42 -36.05
N THR A 344 26.34 42.90 -35.93
CA THR A 344 26.07 41.49 -35.70
C THR A 344 24.77 41.09 -36.37
N PHE A 345 24.67 39.85 -36.84
CA PHE A 345 23.44 39.30 -37.39
C PHE A 345 23.12 37.95 -36.76
N GLN A 346 21.90 37.81 -36.24
CA GLN A 346 21.46 36.60 -35.56
C GLN A 346 20.66 35.70 -36.50
N ILE A 347 20.98 34.42 -36.51
CA ILE A 347 20.17 33.38 -37.16
C ILE A 347 19.79 32.29 -36.15
N GLU A 348 18.65 31.67 -36.39
CA GLU A 348 18.05 30.65 -35.53
C GLU A 348 17.83 29.36 -36.33
N CYS A 349 18.05 28.22 -35.69
CA CYS A 349 17.66 26.92 -36.24
C CYS A 349 16.15 26.71 -36.06
N LEU A 350 15.43 26.62 -37.17
CA LEU A 350 13.97 26.47 -37.22
C LEU A 350 13.53 25.02 -37.04
N LYS A 351 12.23 24.84 -36.79
CA LYS A 351 11.60 23.53 -36.52
C LYS A 351 11.81 22.51 -37.66
N ASP A 352 11.91 22.97 -38.90
CA ASP A 352 12.09 22.09 -40.06
C ASP A 352 13.56 21.69 -40.31
N GLY A 353 14.48 22.08 -39.42
CA GLY A 353 15.90 21.82 -39.57
C GLY A 353 16.60 22.80 -40.54
N THR A 354 15.99 23.94 -40.85
CA THR A 354 16.62 24.99 -41.66
C THR A 354 17.01 26.20 -40.82
N TRP A 355 18.00 26.98 -41.27
CA TRP A 355 18.35 28.26 -40.64
C TRP A 355 17.39 29.36 -41.09
N SER A 356 17.03 30.25 -40.16
CA SER A 356 16.13 31.39 -40.42
C SER A 356 16.64 32.35 -41.52
N SER A 357 17.95 32.36 -41.76
CA SER A 357 18.55 33.07 -42.89
C SER A 357 19.87 32.43 -43.32
N LYS A 358 20.34 32.79 -44.51
CA LYS A 358 21.70 32.46 -44.97
C LYS A 358 22.73 33.32 -44.23
N ILE A 359 23.94 32.80 -44.08
CA ILE A 359 25.06 33.52 -43.47
C ILE A 359 25.38 34.77 -44.32
N PRO A 360 25.37 35.99 -43.73
CA PRO A 360 25.74 37.21 -44.42
C PRO A 360 27.26 37.30 -44.65
N THR A 361 27.69 38.21 -45.53
CA THR A 361 29.12 38.44 -45.82
C THR A 361 29.67 39.63 -45.04
N CYS A 362 30.99 39.69 -44.85
CA CYS A 362 31.67 40.83 -44.26
C CYS A 362 32.14 41.81 -45.34
N LYS A 363 31.77 43.10 -45.22
CA LYS A 363 32.20 44.20 -46.09
C LYS A 363 33.30 45.00 -45.39
N ASN A 364 34.39 45.28 -46.10
CA ASN A 364 35.49 46.12 -45.60
C ASN A 364 35.03 47.58 -45.53
N MET A 365 35.24 48.24 -44.40
CA MET A 365 34.84 49.62 -44.13
C MET A 365 35.85 50.66 -44.65
N GLU A 366 37.07 50.26 -45.00
CA GLU A 366 38.11 51.16 -45.50
C GLU A 366 37.91 51.54 -46.98
N MET A 367 37.16 50.75 -47.75
CA MET A 367 36.86 51.04 -49.17
C MET A 367 35.82 52.14 -49.39
N ASP A 368 35.06 52.55 -48.37
CA ASP A 368 34.14 53.70 -48.49
C ASP A 368 34.83 55.06 -48.29
N VAL A 369 36.05 55.09 -47.76
CA VAL A 369 36.79 56.35 -47.52
C VAL A 369 37.43 56.89 -48.80
N GLU A 370 37.74 56.03 -49.78
CA GLU A 370 38.35 56.45 -51.06
C GLU A 370 37.34 57.02 -52.07
N SER A 371 36.02 56.86 -51.88
CA SER A 371 35.02 57.40 -52.81
C SER A 371 34.65 58.88 -52.57
N HIS A 372 35.16 59.49 -51.50
CA HIS A 372 34.92 60.90 -51.16
C HIS A 372 36.12 61.83 -51.34
N LEU A 373 37.26 61.35 -51.85
CA LEU A 373 38.49 62.14 -51.98
C LEU A 373 38.97 62.44 -53.41
N GLU A 374 38.22 62.06 -54.46
CA GLU A 374 38.54 62.43 -55.86
C GLU A 374 37.49 63.35 -56.54
N ALA A 375 36.71 64.08 -55.75
CA ALA A 375 35.81 65.12 -56.27
C ALA A 375 36.04 66.48 -55.58
N GLU A 376 37.26 67.02 -55.69
CA GLU A 376 37.53 68.46 -55.58
C GLU A 376 38.46 68.94 -56.71
#